data_AF-A0A2G0QGP3-F1
#
_entry.id   AF-A0A2G0QGP3-F1
#
_cell.length_a   1.000
_cell.length_b   1.000
_cell.length_c   1.000
_cell.angle_alpha   90.00
_cell.angle_beta   90.00
_cell.angle_gamma   90.00
#
_symmetry.space_group_name_H-M   'P 1'
#
loop_
_entity.id
_entity.type
_entity.pdbx_description
1 polymer ?
#
loop_
_entity_poly.entity_id
_entity_poly.type
_entity_poly.pdbx_seq_one_letter_code
_entity_poly.pdbx_strand_id
1 'polypeptide(L)'
;MTWWQFLSPDPQPSIRRNIMSIENQILNKLQLIEATMKTIDIWQSYPPKPEAFESTEPFSIDTMSADEWLQWVLIPRMRALIEQNACLPAAFTIAPYFEEVYKEQIERYLPLLGHLKALDNLFIQDN
;
A
#
# COMPACT_ATOMS: atom_id res chain seq x y z
N MET A 1 -43.75 -11.80 -26.54
CA MET A 1 -43.55 -10.39 -26.10
C MET A 1 -43.22 -10.41 -24.62
N THR A 2 -41.98 -10.77 -24.29
CA THR A 2 -41.48 -10.91 -22.92
C THR A 2 -40.40 -9.87 -22.71
N TRP A 3 -40.64 -8.97 -21.77
CA TRP A 3 -39.86 -7.79 -21.43
C TRP A 3 -38.51 -8.10 -20.72
N TRP A 4 -37.96 -9.31 -20.88
CA TRP A 4 -36.74 -9.76 -20.21
C TRP A 4 -35.48 -9.73 -21.09
N GLN A 5 -35.58 -9.37 -22.37
CA GLN A 5 -34.46 -9.40 -23.31
C GLN A 5 -33.61 -8.11 -23.32
N PHE A 6 -33.92 -7.12 -22.47
CA PHE A 6 -33.27 -5.79 -22.50
C PHE A 6 -32.76 -5.27 -21.15
N LEU A 7 -32.78 -6.10 -20.10
CA LEU A 7 -32.31 -5.68 -18.77
C LEU A 7 -31.24 -6.63 -18.22
N SER A 8 -30.06 -6.56 -18.82
CA SER A 8 -28.77 -6.68 -18.14
C SER A 8 -27.72 -6.08 -19.06
N PRO A 9 -27.29 -4.82 -18.85
CA PRO A 9 -26.05 -4.38 -19.46
C PRO A 9 -24.93 -5.15 -18.75
N ASP A 10 -24.30 -6.06 -19.48
CA ASP A 10 -22.96 -6.54 -19.17
C ASP A 10 -22.08 -5.33 -18.80
N PRO A 11 -21.46 -5.27 -17.62
CA PRO A 11 -20.55 -4.18 -17.30
C PRO A 11 -19.34 -4.31 -18.22
N GLN A 12 -19.24 -3.37 -19.16
CA GLN A 12 -18.27 -3.35 -20.26
C GLN A 12 -16.85 -3.80 -19.83
N PRO A 13 -16.18 -4.67 -20.61
CA PRO A 13 -14.87 -5.26 -20.26
C PRO A 13 -13.67 -4.30 -20.34
N SER A 14 -13.90 -3.01 -20.59
CA SER A 14 -12.83 -2.02 -20.84
C SER A 14 -12.21 -1.45 -19.56
N ILE A 15 -12.96 -1.41 -18.44
CA ILE A 15 -12.50 -0.81 -17.17
C ILE A 15 -11.73 -1.84 -16.32
N ARG A 16 -12.18 -3.11 -16.31
CA ARG A 16 -11.51 -4.19 -15.54
C ARG A 16 -10.07 -4.47 -15.96
N ARG A 17 -9.71 -4.21 -17.22
CA ARG A 17 -8.37 -4.51 -17.73
C ARG A 17 -7.30 -3.53 -17.21
N ASN A 18 -7.70 -2.32 -16.84
CA ASN A 18 -6.79 -1.31 -16.26
C ASN A 18 -6.63 -1.50 -14.74
N ILE A 19 -7.73 -1.86 -14.04
CA ILE A 19 -7.74 -2.11 -12.59
C ILE A 19 -6.82 -3.28 -12.20
N MET A 20 -6.89 -4.41 -12.93
CA MET A 20 -5.96 -5.52 -12.67
C MET A 20 -4.49 -5.12 -12.89
N SER A 21 -4.22 -4.14 -13.75
CA SER A 21 -2.84 -3.67 -13.98
C SER A 21 -2.35 -2.81 -12.82
N ILE A 22 -3.18 -1.93 -12.25
CA ILE A 22 -2.78 -1.10 -11.12
C ILE A 22 -2.61 -1.93 -9.84
N GLU A 23 -3.50 -2.88 -9.57
CA GLU A 23 -3.40 -3.80 -8.45
C GLU A 23 -2.11 -4.62 -8.51
N ASN A 24 -1.77 -5.18 -9.68
CA ASN A 24 -0.52 -5.90 -9.86
C ASN A 24 0.71 -5.00 -9.69
N GLN A 25 0.66 -3.75 -10.14
CA GLN A 25 1.73 -2.78 -9.91
C GLN A 25 1.90 -2.48 -8.41
N ILE A 26 0.80 -2.30 -7.68
CA ILE A 26 0.83 -2.10 -6.23
C ILE A 26 1.45 -3.34 -5.56
N LEU A 27 0.97 -4.54 -5.85
CA LEU A 27 1.52 -5.79 -5.30
C LEU A 27 3.02 -5.94 -5.58
N ASN A 28 3.46 -5.60 -6.80
CA ASN A 28 4.87 -5.59 -7.15
C ASN A 28 5.66 -4.57 -6.32
N LYS A 29 5.13 -3.37 -6.10
CA LYS A 29 5.77 -2.38 -5.22
C LYS A 29 5.85 -2.84 -3.78
N LEU A 30 4.80 -3.46 -3.24
CA LEU A 30 4.83 -4.03 -1.89
C LEU A 30 5.91 -5.12 -1.74
N GLN A 31 6.08 -5.97 -2.75
CA GLN A 31 7.17 -6.96 -2.78
C GLN A 31 8.56 -6.32 -2.81
N LEU A 32 8.74 -5.27 -3.62
CA LEU A 32 10.01 -4.54 -3.68
C LEU A 32 10.32 -3.85 -2.35
N ILE A 33 9.33 -3.22 -1.72
CA ILE A 33 9.45 -2.61 -0.38
C ILE A 33 9.92 -3.66 0.62
N GLU A 34 9.25 -4.80 0.71
CA GLU A 34 9.65 -5.91 1.60
C GLU A 34 11.07 -6.40 1.33
N ALA A 35 11.45 -6.61 0.06
CA ALA A 35 12.78 -7.06 -0.31
C ALA A 35 13.86 -6.02 0.07
N THR A 36 13.58 -4.74 -0.12
CA THR A 36 14.48 -3.66 0.29
C THR A 36 14.60 -3.59 1.80
N MET A 37 13.50 -3.68 2.56
CA MET A 37 13.54 -3.71 4.03
C MET A 37 14.41 -4.85 4.56
N LYS A 38 14.34 -6.03 3.95
CA LYS A 38 15.22 -7.16 4.27
C LYS A 38 16.68 -6.88 3.91
N THR A 39 16.93 -6.25 2.76
CA THR A 39 18.29 -5.90 2.29
C THR A 39 18.99 -4.89 3.21
N ILE A 40 18.25 -3.92 3.74
CA ILE A 40 18.79 -2.90 4.65
C ILE A 40 18.65 -3.27 6.13
N ASP A 41 18.29 -4.52 6.45
CA ASP A 41 18.20 -5.09 7.79
C ASP A 41 17.25 -4.33 8.74
N ILE A 42 16.07 -3.93 8.24
CA ILE A 42 15.00 -3.34 9.07
C ILE A 42 13.73 -4.19 9.10
N TRP A 43 13.72 -5.30 8.36
CA TRP A 43 12.61 -6.23 8.38
C TRP A 43 12.60 -7.03 9.68
N GLN A 44 11.49 -6.96 10.41
CA GLN A 44 11.39 -7.59 11.72
C GLN A 44 10.81 -9.01 11.62
N SER A 45 11.30 -9.92 12.46
CA SER A 45 10.79 -11.31 12.48
C SER A 45 9.55 -11.49 13.36
N TYR A 46 9.33 -10.58 14.31
CA TYR A 46 8.23 -10.65 15.27
C TYR A 46 7.35 -9.40 15.14
N PRO A 47 6.02 -9.54 15.27
CA PRO A 47 5.13 -8.38 15.30
C PRO A 47 5.31 -7.58 16.60
N PRO A 48 4.97 -6.27 16.57
CA PRO A 48 4.88 -5.48 17.79
C PRO A 48 3.76 -6.01 18.69
N LYS A 49 3.72 -5.52 19.93
CA LYS A 49 2.69 -5.96 20.87
C LYS A 49 1.29 -5.58 20.37
N PRO A 50 0.24 -6.35 20.73
CA PRO A 50 -1.12 -6.09 20.24
C PRO A 50 -1.60 -4.65 20.49
N GLU A 51 -1.20 -4.04 21.61
CA GLU A 51 -1.56 -2.67 21.98
C GLU A 51 -1.05 -1.65 20.96
N ALA A 52 0.00 -1.97 20.21
CA ALA A 52 0.53 -1.08 19.19
C ALA A 52 -0.43 -0.91 17.99
N PHE A 53 -1.24 -1.93 17.71
CA PHE A 53 -2.26 -1.88 16.65
C PHE A 53 -3.54 -1.16 17.08
N GLU A 54 -3.70 -0.87 18.38
CA GLU A 54 -4.87 -0.18 18.93
C GLU A 54 -4.73 1.35 18.89
N SER A 55 -3.62 1.88 18.36
CA SER A 55 -3.44 3.32 18.22
C SER A 55 -4.48 3.95 17.30
N THR A 56 -5.00 5.10 17.73
CA THR A 56 -5.92 5.94 16.96
C THR A 56 -5.22 7.04 16.17
N GLU A 57 -3.92 7.25 16.40
CA GLU A 57 -3.14 8.27 15.73
C GLU A 57 -2.80 7.86 14.29
N PRO A 58 -2.64 8.84 13.37
CA PRO A 58 -2.21 8.52 12.01
C PRO A 58 -0.85 7.84 12.04
N PHE A 59 -0.69 6.78 11.23
CA PHE A 59 0.53 5.96 11.15
C PHE A 59 0.96 5.27 12.46
N SER A 60 0.10 5.24 13.49
CA SER A 60 0.42 4.66 14.81
C SER A 60 1.73 5.19 15.40
N ILE A 61 2.04 6.47 15.17
CA ILE A 61 3.32 7.12 15.52
C ILE A 61 3.64 7.11 17.03
N ASP A 62 2.63 6.93 17.86
CA ASP A 62 2.73 6.91 19.32
C ASP A 62 3.10 5.52 19.87
N THR A 63 2.72 4.46 19.16
CA THR A 63 2.89 3.07 19.63
C THR A 63 3.81 2.22 18.77
N MET A 64 4.17 2.67 17.57
CA MET A 64 4.86 1.87 16.58
C MET A 64 5.92 2.68 15.82
N SER A 65 7.04 2.04 15.54
CA SER A 65 8.09 2.61 14.68
C SER A 65 7.64 2.64 13.23
N ALA A 66 8.23 3.51 12.40
CA ALA A 66 7.84 3.65 11.01
C ALA A 66 8.02 2.33 10.21
N ASP A 67 9.11 1.61 10.45
CA ASP A 67 9.39 0.30 9.85
C ASP A 67 8.40 -0.79 10.29
N GLU A 68 8.03 -0.83 11.57
CA GLU A 68 7.00 -1.73 12.10
C GLU A 68 5.65 -1.44 11.44
N TRP A 69 5.26 -0.18 11.32
CA TRP A 69 4.01 0.22 10.69
C TRP A 69 3.99 -0.15 9.20
N LEU A 70 5.12 0.04 8.52
CA LEU A 70 5.27 -0.31 7.11
C LEU A 70 5.06 -1.82 6.88
N GLN A 71 5.70 -2.65 7.70
CA GLN A 71 5.64 -4.11 7.60
C GLN A 71 4.29 -4.69 8.03
N TRP A 72 3.77 -4.25 9.18
CA TRP A 72 2.66 -4.92 9.85
C TRP A 72 1.31 -4.26 9.66
N VAL A 73 1.27 -3.01 9.22
CA VAL A 73 0.02 -2.30 8.92
C VAL A 73 -0.12 -2.10 7.42
N LEU A 74 0.82 -1.41 6.77
CA LEU A 74 0.64 -1.02 5.36
C LEU A 74 0.62 -2.23 4.42
N ILE A 75 1.69 -3.03 4.39
CA ILE A 75 1.81 -4.15 3.45
C ILE A 75 0.61 -5.11 3.53
N PRO A 76 0.23 -5.65 4.71
CA PRO A 76 -0.90 -6.57 4.80
C PRO A 76 -2.24 -5.90 4.48
N ARG A 77 -2.45 -4.64 4.89
CA ARG A 77 -3.68 -3.90 4.59
C ARG A 77 -3.87 -3.73 3.08
N MET A 78 -2.83 -3.35 2.36
CA MET A 78 -2.91 -3.13 0.91
C MET A 78 -3.13 -4.44 0.15
N ARG A 79 -2.48 -5.54 0.57
CA ARG A 79 -2.74 -6.88 0.02
C ARG A 79 -4.21 -7.28 0.22
N ALA A 80 -4.73 -7.13 1.43
CA ALA A 80 -6.11 -7.48 1.76
C ALA A 80 -7.13 -6.68 0.93
N LEU A 81 -6.90 -5.38 0.70
CA LEU A 81 -7.77 -4.56 -0.16
C LEU A 81 -7.83 -5.10 -1.59
N ILE A 82 -6.68 -5.45 -2.16
CA ILE A 82 -6.58 -6.00 -3.52
C ILE A 82 -7.21 -7.39 -3.60
N GLU A 83 -6.91 -8.27 -2.65
CA GLU A 83 -7.49 -9.62 -2.60
C GLU A 83 -9.02 -9.59 -2.49
N GLN A 84 -9.57 -8.62 -1.77
CA GLN A 84 -11.01 -8.42 -1.61
C GLN A 84 -11.65 -7.64 -2.77
N ASN A 85 -10.88 -7.22 -3.79
CA ASN A 85 -11.33 -6.31 -4.86
C ASN A 85 -12.03 -5.07 -4.28
N ALA A 86 -11.57 -4.59 -3.12
CA ALA A 86 -12.11 -3.42 -2.45
C ALA A 86 -11.62 -2.14 -3.12
N CYS A 87 -12.35 -1.04 -2.93
CA CYS A 87 -11.91 0.26 -3.41
C CYS A 87 -10.58 0.65 -2.74
N LEU A 88 -9.60 0.95 -3.57
CA LEU A 88 -8.33 1.53 -3.13
C LEU A 88 -8.56 2.95 -2.56
N PRO A 89 -7.75 3.38 -1.58
CA PRO A 89 -7.86 4.72 -1.02
C PRO A 89 -7.58 5.80 -2.08
N ALA A 90 -8.49 6.76 -2.24
CA ALA A 90 -8.36 7.86 -3.21
C ALA A 90 -7.26 8.86 -2.87
N ALA A 91 -6.91 8.98 -1.58
CA ALA A 91 -5.81 9.80 -1.11
C ALA A 91 -4.84 8.93 -0.33
N PHE A 92 -3.69 8.64 -0.94
CA PHE A 92 -2.64 7.82 -0.34
C PHE A 92 -1.29 8.48 -0.60
N THR A 93 -0.63 8.93 0.47
CA THR A 93 0.69 9.53 0.40
C THR A 93 1.43 9.25 1.69
N ILE A 94 2.50 8.47 1.61
CA ILE A 94 3.27 8.06 2.79
C ILE A 94 4.74 8.46 2.68
N ALA A 95 5.28 8.62 1.48
CA ALA A 95 6.70 8.90 1.29
C ALA A 95 7.19 10.13 2.07
N PRO A 96 6.48 11.27 2.14
CA PRO A 96 6.96 12.45 2.89
C PRO A 96 7.17 12.16 4.38
N TYR A 97 6.33 11.30 4.97
CA TYR A 97 6.49 10.89 6.36
C TYR A 97 7.76 10.07 6.57
N PHE A 98 8.01 9.06 5.71
CA PHE A 98 9.21 8.23 5.80
C PHE A 98 10.49 8.99 5.45
N GLU A 99 10.42 9.97 4.55
CA GLU A 99 11.56 10.85 4.25
C GLU A 99 11.99 11.65 5.47
N GLU A 100 11.02 12.14 6.25
CA GLU A 100 11.30 12.88 7.48
C GLU A 100 11.86 11.96 8.58
N VAL A 101 11.29 10.76 8.74
CA VAL A 101 11.78 9.77 9.73
C VAL A 101 13.19 9.31 9.41
N TYR A 102 13.51 9.07 8.14
CA TYR A 102 14.82 8.56 7.70
C TYR A 102 15.80 9.65 7.26
N LYS A 103 15.49 10.93 7.52
CA LYS A 103 16.28 12.07 7.01
C LYS A 103 17.76 12.04 7.40
N GLU A 104 18.06 11.52 8.59
CA GLU A 104 19.43 11.43 9.12
C GLU A 104 20.27 10.32 8.45
N GLN A 105 19.62 9.34 7.82
CA GLN A 105 20.26 8.20 7.17
C GLN A 105 19.77 8.02 5.73
N ILE A 106 19.44 9.12 5.04
CA ILE A 106 18.80 9.10 3.70
C ILE A 106 19.49 8.14 2.74
N GLU A 107 20.83 8.10 2.70
CA GLU A 107 21.57 7.24 1.76
C GLU A 107 21.26 5.75 1.95
N ARG A 108 21.08 5.31 3.21
CA ARG A 108 20.71 3.92 3.55
C ARG A 108 19.28 3.60 3.10
N TYR A 109 18.37 4.56 3.27
CA TYR A 109 16.93 4.36 3.02
C TYR A 109 16.51 4.80 1.62
N LEU A 110 17.39 5.38 0.81
CA LEU A 110 17.09 5.93 -0.51
C LEU A 110 16.38 4.91 -1.44
N PRO A 111 16.79 3.63 -1.52
CA PRO A 111 16.09 2.66 -2.34
C PRO A 111 14.65 2.39 -1.84
N LEU A 112 14.46 2.34 -0.52
CA LEU A 112 13.15 2.12 0.10
C LEU A 112 12.23 3.33 -0.18
N LEU A 113 12.72 4.55 0.07
CA LEU A 113 12.01 5.79 -0.20
C LEU A 113 11.61 5.90 -1.67
N GLY A 114 12.47 5.45 -2.59
CA GLY A 114 12.16 5.37 -4.02
C GLY A 114 10.96 4.46 -4.31
N HIS A 115 10.87 3.30 -3.65
CA HIS A 115 9.73 2.41 -3.79
C HIS A 115 8.44 2.97 -3.18
N LEU A 116 8.53 3.66 -2.03
CA LEU A 116 7.39 4.32 -1.38
C LEU A 116 6.83 5.45 -2.24
N LYS A 117 7.69 6.31 -2.81
CA LYS A 117 7.27 7.35 -3.75
C LYS A 117 6.62 6.77 -5.01
N ALA A 118 7.20 5.70 -5.54
CA ALA A 118 6.64 5.04 -6.70
C ALA A 118 5.27 4.42 -6.39
N LEU A 119 5.07 3.91 -5.17
CA LEU A 119 3.77 3.43 -4.68
C LEU A 119 2.77 4.60 -4.59
N ASP A 120 3.13 5.72 -3.95
CA ASP A 120 2.26 6.91 -3.84
C ASP A 120 1.77 7.39 -5.21
N ASN A 121 2.66 7.44 -6.20
CA ASN A 121 2.32 7.85 -7.57
C ASN A 121 1.26 6.96 -8.24
N LEU A 122 1.14 5.68 -7.84
CA LEU A 122 0.10 4.79 -8.38
C LEU A 122 -1.30 5.21 -7.93
N PHE A 123 -1.43 5.91 -6.80
CA PHE A 123 -2.73 6.40 -6.29
C PHE A 123 -3.06 7.79 -6.81
N ILE A 124 -2.05 8.60 -7.13
CA ILE A 124 -2.25 9.95 -7.68
C ILE A 124 -2.71 9.89 -9.16
N GLN A 125 -2.33 8.83 -9.90
CA GLN A 125 -2.67 8.68 -11.32
C GLN A 125 -4.15 8.36 -11.61
N ASP A 126 -4.97 8.05 -10.59
CA ASP A 126 -6.40 7.70 -10.73
C ASP A 126 -7.37 8.88 -10.46
N ASN A 127 -6.85 10.11 -10.25
CA ASN A 127 -7.66 11.32 -10.04
C ASN A 127 -7.47 12.36 -11.16
#